data_AF-A0A1J7IPU6-F1
#
_entry.id   AF-A0A1J7IPU6-F1
#
_cell.length_a   1.000
_cell.length_b   1.000
_cell.length_c   1.000
_cell.angle_alpha   90.00
_cell.angle_beta   90.00
_cell.angle_gamma   90.00
#
_symmetry.space_group_name_H-M   'P 1'
#
loop_
_entity.id
_entity.type
_entity.pdbx_description
1 polymer ?
#
loop_
_entity_poly.entity_id
_entity_poly.type
_entity_poly.pdbx_seq_one_letter_code
_entity_poly.pdbx_strand_id
1 'polypeptide(L)'
;MDLALKEWSERWLHIVEGGGDIADEVEYMQWYQKITRKYIGRVTSSLESEYQRTVTTMREIAKIADVVSAEGLGSYNRGLLDEVKNVVHRCLTEQLEEIPKDKMKRKGNRKRRQKDDLSMEYEPEQ
;
A
#
# COMPACT_ATOMS: atom_id res chain seq x y z
N MET A 1 6.94 -9.41 21.23
CA MET A 1 7.06 -8.71 19.93
C MET A 1 7.87 -7.43 20.09
N ASP A 2 7.83 -6.79 21.25
CA ASP A 2 8.52 -5.51 21.52
C ASP A 2 10.04 -5.56 21.59
N LEU A 3 10.65 -6.66 22.06
CA LEU A 3 12.12 -6.73 22.17
C LEU A 3 12.82 -6.57 20.82
N ALA A 4 12.29 -7.21 19.77
CA ALA A 4 12.85 -7.13 18.43
C ALA A 4 12.68 -5.73 17.83
N LEU A 5 11.51 -5.10 18.00
CA LEU A 5 11.28 -3.73 17.52
C LEU A 5 12.18 -2.72 18.24
N LYS A 6 12.39 -2.91 19.55
CA LYS A 6 13.29 -2.09 20.35
C LYS A 6 14.74 -2.23 19.88
N GLU A 7 15.24 -3.45 19.73
CA GLU A 7 16.58 -3.72 19.19
C GLU A 7 16.77 -3.10 17.79
N TRP A 8 15.75 -3.17 16.94
CA TRP A 8 15.75 -2.51 15.63
C TRP A 8 15.78 -0.98 15.71
N SER A 9 15.02 -0.39 16.63
CA SER A 9 14.99 1.06 16.84
C SER A 9 16.27 1.62 17.44
N GLU A 10 17.09 0.79 18.08
CA GLU A 10 18.35 1.18 18.71
C GLU A 10 19.56 0.96 17.78
N ARG A 11 19.41 0.18 16.70
CA ARG A 11 20.52 -0.16 15.77
C ARG A 11 21.22 1.04 15.12
N TRP A 12 20.53 2.15 14.88
CA TRP A 12 21.14 3.36 14.31
C TRP A 12 22.18 3.99 15.24
N LEU A 13 22.08 3.78 16.56
CA LEU A 13 23.05 4.24 17.56
C LEU A 13 24.39 3.49 17.47
N HIS A 14 24.42 2.35 16.77
CA HIS A 14 25.58 1.48 16.62
C HIS A 14 26.15 1.49 15.20
N ILE A 15 25.61 2.32 14.30
CA ILE A 15 26.22 2.55 12.99
C ILE A 15 27.44 3.45 13.23
N VAL A 16 28.62 2.84 13.30
CA VAL A 16 29.87 3.54 13.53
C VAL A 16 30.18 4.44 12.33
N GLU A 17 30.19 5.74 12.54
CA GLU A 17 30.63 6.72 11.55
C GLU A 17 32.15 6.56 11.36
N GLY A 18 32.57 5.87 10.30
CA GLY A 18 33.97 5.77 9.89
C GLY A 18 34.74 4.48 10.26
N GLY A 19 34.09 3.32 10.38
CA GLY A 19 34.77 2.03 10.60
C GLY A 19 34.81 1.15 9.35
N GLY A 20 35.97 1.09 8.68
CA GLY A 20 36.22 0.31 7.46
C GLY A 20 36.20 -1.21 7.63
N ASP A 21 35.03 -1.79 7.84
CA ASP A 21 34.71 -3.14 7.37
C ASP A 21 33.22 -3.13 7.02
N ILE A 22 32.96 -2.72 5.78
CA ILE A 22 31.63 -2.66 5.20
C ILE A 22 31.14 -4.10 5.19
N ALA A 23 30.32 -4.49 6.17
CA ALA A 23 29.54 -5.72 6.08
C ALA A 23 28.99 -5.78 4.67
N ASP A 24 29.40 -6.82 3.92
CA ASP A 24 29.20 -6.89 2.47
C ASP A 24 27.77 -6.43 2.17
N GLU A 25 27.64 -5.35 1.40
CA GLU A 25 26.34 -4.75 1.11
C GLU A 25 25.38 -5.82 0.56
N VAL A 26 25.91 -6.83 -0.14
CA VAL A 26 25.18 -8.00 -0.61
C VAL A 26 24.65 -8.84 0.56
N GLU A 27 25.46 -9.12 1.58
CA GLU A 27 25.06 -9.88 2.77
C GLU A 27 24.01 -9.12 3.60
N TYR A 28 24.20 -7.82 3.79
CA TYR A 28 23.21 -6.96 4.45
C TYR A 28 21.88 -6.95 3.68
N MET A 29 21.93 -6.78 2.35
CA MET A 29 20.74 -6.77 1.51
C MET A 29 20.05 -8.13 1.48
N GLN A 30 20.79 -9.24 1.53
CA GLN A 30 20.23 -10.58 1.63
C GLN A 30 19.55 -10.82 2.99
N TRP A 31 20.19 -10.43 4.09
CA TRP A 31 19.60 -10.50 5.43
C TRP A 31 18.35 -9.64 5.53
N TYR A 32 18.41 -8.38 5.07
CA TYR A 32 17.28 -7.45 5.03
C TYR A 32 16.11 -8.00 4.19
N GLN A 33 16.38 -8.56 3.01
CA GLN A 33 15.34 -9.22 2.22
C GLN A 33 14.73 -10.44 2.94
N LYS A 34 15.54 -11.24 3.63
CA LYS A 34 15.07 -12.44 4.35
C LYS A 34 14.10 -12.09 5.48
N ILE A 35 14.37 -11.01 6.21
CA ILE A 35 13.49 -10.54 7.29
C ILE A 35 12.25 -9.79 6.76
N THR A 36 12.37 -9.05 5.65
CA THR A 36 11.27 -8.22 5.11
C THR A 36 10.35 -8.97 4.16
N ARG A 37 10.79 -10.05 3.49
CA ARG A 37 9.95 -10.88 2.60
C ARG A 37 8.69 -11.40 3.28
N LYS A 38 8.74 -11.69 4.59
CA LYS A 38 7.56 -12.10 5.37
C LYS A 38 6.51 -11.00 5.52
N TYR A 39 6.90 -9.74 5.35
CA TYR A 39 6.02 -8.58 5.51
C TYR A 39 5.61 -7.98 4.15
N ILE A 40 6.51 -7.98 3.17
CA ILE A 40 6.26 -7.44 1.82
C ILE A 40 5.42 -8.42 0.98
N GLY A 41 5.53 -9.73 1.19
CA GLY A 41 4.82 -10.76 0.41
C GLY A 41 3.53 -11.30 1.02
N ARG A 42 3.14 -10.85 2.23
CA ARG A 42 1.93 -11.34 2.94
C ARG A 42 0.72 -10.42 2.87
N VAL A 43 0.88 -9.21 2.34
CA VAL A 43 -0.25 -8.37 1.96
C VAL A 43 -0.64 -8.81 0.55
N THR A 44 -1.38 -9.93 0.45
CA THR A 44 -1.74 -10.55 -0.84
C THR A 44 -2.65 -9.65 -1.69
N SER A 45 -3.26 -8.64 -1.08
CA SER A 45 -4.07 -7.63 -1.73
C SER A 45 -3.57 -6.25 -1.31
N SER A 46 -3.28 -5.39 -2.29
CA SER A 46 -2.97 -3.98 -2.04
C SER A 46 -4.07 -3.33 -1.17
N LEU A 47 -3.73 -2.35 -0.34
CA LEU A 47 -4.71 -1.53 0.38
C LEU A 47 -5.82 -1.02 -0.55
N GLU A 48 -5.44 -0.62 -1.77
CA GLU A 48 -6.39 -0.19 -2.81
C GLU A 48 -7.34 -1.34 -3.21
N SER A 49 -6.82 -2.57 -3.34
CA SER A 49 -7.65 -3.73 -3.69
C SER A 49 -8.64 -4.08 -2.58
N GLU A 50 -8.23 -4.01 -1.31
CA GLU A 50 -9.12 -4.24 -0.17
C GLU A 50 -10.18 -3.14 -0.04
N TYR A 51 -9.79 -1.89 -0.31
CA TYR A 51 -10.69 -0.76 -0.36
C TYR A 51 -11.74 -0.94 -1.47
N GLN A 52 -11.32 -1.21 -2.71
CA GLN A 52 -12.23 -1.44 -3.83
C GLN A 52 -13.17 -2.61 -3.58
N ARG A 53 -12.66 -3.71 -2.98
CA ARG A 53 -13.47 -4.84 -2.57
C ARG A 53 -14.55 -4.42 -1.57
N THR A 54 -14.17 -3.67 -0.54
CA THR A 54 -15.11 -3.17 0.48
C THR A 54 -16.19 -2.27 -0.12
N VAL A 55 -15.80 -1.32 -0.99
CA VAL A 55 -16.75 -0.42 -1.66
C VAL A 55 -17.67 -1.20 -2.60
N THR A 56 -17.18 -2.24 -3.27
CA THR A 56 -17.98 -3.11 -4.13
C THR A 56 -19.04 -3.84 -3.32
N THR A 57 -18.65 -4.45 -2.20
CA THR A 57 -19.59 -5.08 -1.26
C THR A 57 -20.63 -4.09 -0.75
N MET A 58 -20.24 -2.86 -0.39
CA MET A 58 -21.20 -1.82 0.05
C MET A 58 -22.21 -1.46 -1.04
N ARG A 59 -21.77 -1.37 -2.31
CA ARG A 59 -22.69 -1.16 -3.44
C ARG A 59 -23.65 -2.33 -3.65
N GLU A 60 -23.22 -3.57 -3.42
CA GLU A 60 -24.10 -4.73 -3.49
C GLU A 60 -25.14 -4.71 -2.38
N ILE A 61 -24.74 -4.39 -1.15
CA ILE A 61 -25.67 -4.24 -0.03
C ILE A 61 -26.69 -3.13 -0.31
N ALA A 62 -26.26 -1.97 -0.84
CA ALA A 62 -27.17 -0.89 -1.22
C ALA A 62 -28.22 -1.36 -2.23
N LYS A 63 -27.78 -2.02 -3.30
CA LYS A 63 -28.68 -2.58 -4.33
C LYS A 63 -29.70 -3.56 -3.73
N ILE A 64 -29.26 -4.45 -2.85
CA ILE A 64 -30.15 -5.41 -2.19
C ILE A 64 -31.16 -4.65 -1.31
N ALA A 65 -30.70 -3.74 -0.46
CA ALA A 65 -31.55 -2.95 0.42
C ALA A 65 -32.58 -2.10 -0.34
N ASP A 66 -32.27 -1.66 -1.55
CA ASP A 66 -33.18 -0.90 -2.41
C ASP A 66 -34.27 -1.75 -3.08
N VAL A 67 -33.97 -3.02 -3.36
CA VAL A 67 -34.87 -3.92 -4.09
C VAL A 67 -35.70 -4.79 -3.15
N VAL A 68 -35.25 -5.02 -1.92
CA VAL A 68 -35.96 -5.82 -0.93
C VAL A 68 -37.35 -5.22 -0.66
N SER A 69 -38.39 -6.03 -0.87
CA SER A 69 -39.75 -5.63 -0.55
C SER A 69 -39.92 -5.51 0.96
N ALA A 70 -40.44 -4.36 1.39
CA ALA A 70 -40.84 -4.15 2.78
C ALA A 70 -42.30 -4.56 3.03
N GLU A 71 -42.96 -5.19 2.06
CA GLU A 71 -44.32 -5.68 2.17
C GLU A 71 -44.39 -6.86 3.15
N GLY A 72 -45.35 -6.83 4.07
CA GLY A 72 -45.46 -7.82 5.14
C GLY A 72 -44.44 -7.68 6.27
N LEU A 73 -43.46 -6.76 6.18
CA LEU A 73 -42.58 -6.45 7.30
C LEU A 73 -43.32 -5.62 8.36
N GLY A 74 -43.20 -6.03 9.62
CA GLY A 74 -43.61 -5.20 10.76
C GLY A 74 -42.85 -3.88 10.81
N SER A 75 -43.43 -2.87 11.47
CA SER A 75 -42.88 -1.52 11.56
C SER A 75 -41.44 -1.46 12.07
N TYR A 76 -41.09 -2.30 13.05
CA TYR A 76 -39.73 -2.43 13.57
C TYR A 76 -38.73 -2.88 12.50
N ASN A 77 -39.04 -3.95 11.78
CA ASN A 77 -38.15 -4.49 10.73
C ASN A 77 -38.02 -3.54 9.54
N ARG A 78 -39.11 -2.82 9.20
CA ARG A 78 -39.07 -1.76 8.19
C ARG A 78 -38.12 -0.63 8.60
N GLY A 79 -38.18 -0.21 9.86
CA GLY A 79 -37.27 0.81 10.41
C GLY A 79 -35.80 0.37 10.35
N LEU A 80 -35.51 -0.89 10.67
CA LEU A 80 -34.15 -1.45 10.54
C LEU A 80 -33.67 -1.48 9.08
N LEU A 81 -34.54 -1.85 8.14
CA LEU A 81 -34.21 -1.84 6.71
C LEU A 81 -33.88 -0.42 6.24
N ASP A 82 -34.66 0.56 6.65
CA ASP A 82 -34.41 1.98 6.34
C ASP A 82 -33.10 2.47 6.98
N GLU A 83 -32.79 2.04 8.21
CA GLU A 83 -31.51 2.36 8.86
C GLU A 83 -30.31 1.79 8.10
N VAL A 84 -30.37 0.50 7.70
CA VAL A 84 -29.32 -0.13 6.89
C VAL A 84 -29.14 0.62 5.58
N LYS A 85 -30.24 0.94 4.89
CA LYS A 85 -30.21 1.70 3.63
C LYS A 85 -29.52 3.05 3.83
N ASN A 86 -29.89 3.79 4.87
CA ASN A 86 -29.34 5.11 5.17
C ASN A 86 -27.85 5.05 5.52
N VAL A 87 -27.40 4.07 6.31
CA VAL A 87 -25.99 3.91 6.69
C VAL A 87 -25.15 3.61 5.45
N VAL A 88 -25.58 2.65 4.62
CA VAL A 88 -24.80 2.24 3.45
C VAL A 88 -24.71 3.37 2.42
N HIS A 89 -25.80 4.08 2.17
CA HIS A 89 -25.79 5.21 1.24
C HIS A 89 -24.87 6.33 1.73
N ARG A 90 -24.88 6.62 3.03
CA ARG A 90 -23.99 7.60 3.65
C ARG A 90 -22.51 7.22 3.49
N CYS A 91 -22.16 5.96 3.75
CA CYS A 91 -20.79 5.48 3.55
C CYS A 91 -20.31 5.62 2.10
N LEU A 92 -21.22 5.51 1.11
CA LEU A 92 -20.90 5.66 -0.30
C LEU A 92 -20.85 7.12 -0.78
N THR A 93 -21.58 8.04 -0.14
CA THR A 93 -21.61 9.47 -0.50
C THR A 93 -20.56 10.31 0.24
N GLU A 94 -20.21 9.99 1.49
CA GLU A 94 -19.21 10.75 2.27
C GLU A 94 -17.77 10.60 1.74
N GLN A 95 -17.52 9.69 0.80
CA GLN A 95 -16.19 9.47 0.18
C GLN A 95 -15.84 10.41 -0.98
N LEU A 96 -16.72 11.35 -1.36
CA LEU A 96 -16.53 12.20 -2.54
C LEU A 96 -16.68 13.70 -2.23
N GLU A 97 -15.85 14.24 -1.32
CA GLU A 97 -15.18 15.48 -1.70
C GLU A 97 -14.15 15.10 -2.78
N GLU A 98 -14.63 15.07 -4.02
CA GLU A 98 -13.88 14.73 -5.21
C GLU A 98 -12.69 15.69 -5.31
N ILE A 99 -11.49 15.24 -4.89
CA ILE A 99 -10.25 15.99 -5.15
C ILE A 99 -10.21 16.22 -6.66
N PRO A 100 -10.14 17.49 -7.13
CA PRO A 100 -10.21 17.80 -8.54
C PRO A 100 -9.19 16.97 -9.34
N LYS A 101 -9.68 16.22 -10.33
CA LYS A 101 -8.93 15.30 -11.20
C LYS A 101 -7.81 15.97 -12.02
N ASP A 102 -7.56 17.26 -11.83
CA ASP A 102 -6.65 18.09 -12.61
C ASP A 102 -5.16 17.94 -12.22
N LYS A 103 -4.82 17.14 -11.20
CA LYS A 103 -3.42 16.97 -10.74
C LYS A 103 -2.76 15.63 -11.03
N MET A 104 -3.43 14.70 -11.72
CA MET A 104 -2.80 13.43 -12.09
C MET A 104 -2.00 13.56 -13.40
N LYS A 105 -0.93 14.37 -13.37
CA LYS A 105 0.09 14.34 -14.43
C LYS A 105 0.76 12.97 -14.41
N ARG A 106 0.43 12.12 -15.38
CA ARG A 106 1.15 10.88 -15.70
C ARG A 106 2.62 11.22 -15.97
N LYS A 107 3.48 11.07 -14.98
CA LYS A 107 4.93 11.24 -15.13
C LYS A 107 5.45 10.03 -15.90
N GLY A 108 5.59 10.19 -17.22
CA GLY A 108 6.07 9.15 -18.12
C GLY A 108 7.43 8.61 -17.68
N ASN A 109 7.58 7.29 -17.75
CA ASN A 109 8.83 6.58 -17.50
C ASN A 109 9.92 7.04 -18.48
N ARG A 110 10.77 7.98 -18.05
CA ARG A 110 11.97 8.35 -18.78
C ARG A 110 13.05 7.31 -18.44
N LYS A 111 13.14 6.30 -19.30
CA LYS A 111 14.21 5.28 -19.35
C LYS A 111 15.56 6.00 -19.26
N ARG A 112 16.26 5.94 -18.13
CA ARG A 112 17.65 6.40 -18.02
C ARG A 112 18.49 5.45 -18.87
N ARG A 113 19.01 5.94 -19.99
CA ARG A 113 20.09 5.27 -20.71
C ARG A 113 21.33 5.39 -19.84
N GLN A 114 21.82 4.25 -19.36
CA GLN A 114 23.16 4.11 -18.82
C GLN A 114 24.13 4.41 -19.97
N LYS A 115 24.95 5.44 -19.79
CA LYS A 115 26.08 5.74 -20.66
C LYS A 115 27.25 4.99 -20.02
N ASP A 116 27.55 3.81 -20.54
CA ASP A 116 28.83 3.17 -20.27
C ASP A 116 29.86 3.91 -21.14
N ASP A 117 30.71 4.72 -20.49
CA ASP A 117 31.95 5.22 -21.09
C ASP A 117 33.09 4.48 -20.37
N LEU A 118 33.34 3.26 -20.84
CA LEU A 118 34.62 2.59 -20.63
C LEU A 118 35.61 3.22 -21.61
N SER A 119 36.46 4.12 -21.12
CA SER A 119 37.71 4.48 -21.80
C SER A 119 38.85 4.20 -20.82
N MET A 120 39.32 2.96 -20.84
CA MET A 120 40.61 2.57 -20.29
C MET A 120 41.61 2.74 -21.44
N GLU A 121 42.21 3.92 -21.56
CA GLU A 121 43.40 4.08 -22.39
C GLU A 121 44.58 3.49 -21.63
N TYR A 122 44.99 2.28 -22.05
CA TYR A 122 46.35 1.81 -21.91
C TYR A 122 47.20 2.60 -22.92
N GLU A 123 48.21 3.33 -22.46
CA GLU A 123 49.37 3.65 -23.29
C GLU A 123 50.58 2.84 -22.81
N PRO A 124 51.34 2.23 -23.73
CA PRO A 124 52.55 1.46 -23.43
C PRO A 124 53.78 2.36 -23.25
N GLU A 125 54.77 1.78 -22.59
CA GLU A 125 56.09 2.27 -22.18
C GLU A 125 56.87 3.17 -23.16
N GLN A 126 57.57 4.17 -22.59
CA GLN A 126 58.98 4.49 -22.91
C GLN A 126 59.75 4.79 -21.63
#